data_AF-A0A373QES7-F1
#
_entry.id   AF-A0A373QES7-F1
#
_cell.length_a   1.000
_cell.length_b   1.000
_cell.length_c   1.000
_cell.angle_alpha   90.00
_cell.angle_beta   90.00
_cell.angle_gamma   90.00
#
_symmetry.space_group_name_H-M   'P 1'
#
loop_
_entity.id
_entity.type
_entity.pdbx_description
1 polymer ?
#
loop_
_entity_poly.entity_id
_entity_poly.type
_entity_poly.pdbx_seq_one_letter_code
_entity_poly.pdbx_strand_id
1 'polypeptide(L)'
;MYNVRRKLWILTVLLFAVSAVMLKFFPSSDNNDAIATPASAQQAESGTSTVFSDGSTERFVAHRGYSNYAPENSIPAFELAGKIGFWGIETDICETSDGQFVCMHDDTLDRTTNGSGAISDYTLDDLSQFQIDYGNYLDTNENLKIPTLEEYLSICSTYGNVPIIEIKNITNYDAFLNTIIASGLKRIV
;
A
#
# COMPACT_ATOMS: atom_id res chain seq x y z
N MET A 1 -32.07 9.28 -15.93
CA MET A 1 -31.88 9.80 -17.31
C MET A 1 -30.39 9.85 -17.60
N TYR A 2 -29.91 8.84 -18.33
CA TYR A 2 -28.50 8.56 -18.63
C TYR A 2 -28.06 9.44 -19.81
N ASN A 3 -27.05 10.29 -19.63
CA ASN A 3 -26.70 11.32 -20.61
C ASN A 3 -25.81 10.77 -21.74
N VAL A 4 -26.41 10.59 -22.91
CA VAL A 4 -25.88 9.97 -24.16
C VAL A 4 -24.79 10.80 -24.87
N ARG A 5 -24.16 11.78 -24.20
CA ARG A 5 -23.27 12.76 -24.86
C ARG A 5 -21.76 12.50 -24.71
N ARG A 6 -21.33 11.37 -24.14
CA ARG A 6 -19.90 11.01 -24.02
C ARG A 6 -19.43 9.83 -24.89
N LYS A 7 -20.31 9.20 -25.67
CA LYS A 7 -19.97 8.03 -26.52
C LYS A 7 -19.64 8.34 -27.99
N LEU A 8 -19.51 9.62 -28.39
CA LEU A 8 -19.35 10.01 -29.81
C LEU A 8 -17.99 10.66 -30.15
N TRP A 9 -16.96 10.47 -29.31
CA TRP A 9 -15.61 11.00 -29.57
C TRP A 9 -14.53 9.90 -29.72
N ILE A 10 -14.90 8.63 -29.72
CA ILE A 10 -13.96 7.49 -29.80
C ILE A 10 -13.99 6.78 -31.18
N LEU A 11 -14.78 7.24 -32.15
CA LEU A 11 -14.98 6.50 -33.42
C LEU A 11 -14.85 7.34 -34.70
N THR A 12 -13.82 8.19 -34.84
CA THR A 12 -13.54 8.84 -36.15
C THR A 12 -12.07 9.21 -36.44
N VAL A 13 -11.08 8.91 -35.59
CA VAL A 13 -9.65 9.26 -35.86
C VAL A 13 -8.78 8.01 -36.11
N LEU A 14 -9.40 6.84 -36.21
CA LEU A 14 -8.73 5.55 -36.38
C LEU A 14 -9.04 4.93 -37.76
N LEU A 15 -8.79 5.67 -38.83
CA LEU A 15 -8.64 5.18 -40.21
C LEU A 15 -8.22 6.38 -41.08
N PHE A 16 -7.16 6.26 -41.90
CA PHE A 16 -6.47 7.32 -42.68
C PHE A 16 -5.28 8.01 -42.00
N ALA A 17 -4.14 7.30 -41.94
CA ALA A 17 -2.79 7.84 -42.24
C ALA A 17 -1.66 6.81 -42.00
N VAL A 18 -1.96 5.52 -41.85
CA VAL A 18 -0.98 4.45 -42.05
C VAL A 18 -0.89 4.15 -43.55
N SER A 19 -0.11 4.96 -44.28
CA SER A 19 0.45 4.68 -45.61
C SER A 19 0.98 6.01 -46.17
N ALA A 20 2.26 6.06 -46.55
CA ALA A 20 2.94 7.14 -47.28
C ALA A 20 3.89 8.10 -46.54
N VAL A 21 4.41 7.78 -45.35
CA VAL A 21 5.64 8.45 -44.83
C VAL A 21 6.66 7.41 -44.31
N MET A 22 6.90 6.38 -45.14
CA MET A 22 7.93 5.35 -44.93
C MET A 22 8.90 5.27 -46.11
N LEU A 23 9.32 6.42 -46.65
CA LEU A 23 10.34 6.45 -47.72
C LEU A 23 10.92 7.86 -47.93
N LYS A 24 11.75 8.38 -47.02
CA LYS A 24 12.55 9.61 -47.32
C LYS A 24 13.71 9.99 -46.39
N PHE A 25 14.32 9.04 -45.67
CA PHE A 25 15.56 9.31 -44.92
C PHE A 25 16.55 8.13 -44.93
N PHE A 26 16.92 7.67 -46.13
CA PHE A 26 18.09 6.81 -46.32
C PHE A 26 18.92 7.30 -47.51
N PRO A 27 20.11 7.87 -47.30
CA PRO A 27 21.20 7.85 -48.27
C PRO A 27 22.06 6.60 -48.06
N SER A 28 22.46 6.04 -49.20
CA SER A 28 23.21 4.80 -49.43
C SER A 28 24.70 4.86 -49.08
N SER A 29 25.21 3.71 -48.60
CA SER A 29 26.49 3.03 -48.90
C SER A 29 27.76 3.86 -49.11
N ASP A 30 28.81 3.56 -48.33
CA ASP A 30 30.01 2.91 -48.90
C ASP A 30 31.04 2.39 -47.85
N ASN A 31 31.47 1.15 -48.09
CA ASN A 31 32.77 0.51 -47.82
C ASN A 31 33.16 -0.02 -46.41
N ASN A 32 33.08 -1.36 -46.31
CA ASN A 32 34.04 -2.35 -45.82
C ASN A 32 35.00 -1.96 -44.67
N ASP A 33 34.89 -2.67 -43.53
CA ASP A 33 35.97 -3.51 -43.00
C ASP A 33 35.50 -4.41 -41.83
N ALA A 34 35.94 -5.68 -41.90
CA ALA A 34 36.20 -6.64 -40.82
C ALA A 34 35.07 -7.21 -39.91
N ILE A 35 34.61 -8.41 -40.29
CA ILE A 35 34.66 -9.68 -39.52
C ILE A 35 34.27 -9.66 -38.02
N ALA A 36 33.07 -10.20 -37.72
CA ALA A 36 32.88 -11.31 -36.75
C ALA A 36 31.42 -11.84 -36.83
N THR A 37 31.28 -13.14 -37.10
CA THR A 37 30.02 -13.91 -37.17
C THR A 37 29.45 -14.23 -35.76
N PRO A 38 28.18 -14.66 -35.64
CA PRO A 38 27.34 -14.50 -34.46
C PRO A 38 27.51 -15.65 -33.45
N ALA A 39 27.35 -15.34 -32.17
CA ALA A 39 27.15 -16.32 -31.12
C ALA A 39 25.71 -16.24 -30.57
N SER A 40 24.96 -17.28 -30.88
CA SER A 40 23.85 -17.87 -30.11
C SER A 40 22.80 -16.93 -29.50
N ALA A 41 21.65 -16.84 -30.19
CA ALA A 41 20.37 -16.63 -29.52
C ALA A 41 20.02 -17.90 -28.73
N GLN A 42 20.09 -17.83 -27.40
CA GLN A 42 19.59 -18.86 -26.51
C GLN A 42 18.70 -18.24 -25.44
N GLN A 43 17.42 -18.56 -25.56
CA GLN A 43 16.42 -18.76 -24.50
C GLN A 43 16.10 -17.59 -23.56
N ALA A 44 14.90 -17.06 -23.79
CA ALA A 44 14.13 -16.37 -22.76
C ALA A 44 13.84 -17.35 -21.62
N GLU A 45 14.39 -17.08 -20.43
CA GLU A 45 13.91 -17.66 -19.19
C GLU A 45 13.20 -16.59 -18.35
N SER A 46 12.02 -17.00 -17.93
CA SER A 46 11.14 -16.40 -16.94
C SER A 46 11.85 -16.24 -15.59
N GLY A 47 11.68 -15.06 -14.98
CA GLY A 47 11.79 -14.87 -13.55
C GLY A 47 13.18 -14.50 -13.05
N THR A 48 13.34 -13.26 -12.62
CA THR A 48 14.27 -12.96 -11.52
C THR A 48 13.75 -11.73 -10.79
N SER A 49 13.27 -11.98 -9.58
CA SER A 49 13.08 -10.98 -8.53
C SER A 49 14.38 -10.18 -8.41
N THR A 50 14.33 -8.87 -8.68
CA THR A 50 15.43 -7.99 -8.32
C THR A 50 15.43 -7.82 -6.81
N VAL A 51 16.01 -8.80 -6.11
CA VAL A 51 16.42 -8.65 -4.72
C VAL A 51 17.57 -7.64 -4.74
N PHE A 52 17.30 -6.42 -4.30
CA PHE A 52 18.34 -5.48 -3.94
C PHE A 52 19.02 -6.00 -2.68
N SER A 53 20.20 -6.58 -2.81
CA SER A 53 21.12 -6.78 -1.69
C SER A 53 22.47 -6.20 -2.05
N ASP A 54 22.65 -4.89 -1.83
CA ASP A 54 23.96 -4.23 -1.93
C ASP A 54 24.80 -4.38 -0.64
N GLY A 55 24.31 -5.16 0.34
CA GLY A 55 24.95 -5.29 1.65
C GLY A 55 24.60 -4.19 2.65
N SER A 56 23.68 -3.28 2.31
CA SER A 56 23.14 -2.29 3.24
C SER A 56 22.36 -2.96 4.38
N THR A 57 22.60 -2.47 5.60
CA THR A 57 21.85 -2.83 6.81
C THR A 57 20.66 -1.89 7.03
N GLU A 58 20.31 -1.10 6.02
CA GLU A 58 19.24 -0.11 6.11
C GLU A 58 17.89 -0.80 6.25
N ARG A 59 17.08 -0.28 7.16
CA ARG A 59 15.76 -0.82 7.47
C ARG A 59 14.73 0.24 7.14
N PHE A 60 13.90 -0.06 6.15
CA PHE A 60 12.80 0.82 5.77
C PHE A 60 11.56 0.48 6.59
N VAL A 61 10.90 1.51 7.08
CA VAL A 61 9.67 1.43 7.86
C VAL A 61 8.55 2.12 7.10
N ALA A 62 7.42 1.44 6.96
CA ALA A 62 6.22 2.01 6.34
C ALA A 62 5.41 2.78 7.39
N HIS A 63 5.46 4.11 7.35
CA HIS A 63 4.77 5.01 8.27
C HIS A 63 3.25 4.98 8.04
N ARG A 64 2.50 4.50 9.05
CA ARG A 64 1.06 4.24 9.04
C ARG A 64 0.64 3.25 7.96
N GLY A 65 1.44 2.20 7.78
CA GLY A 65 1.41 1.34 6.59
C GLY A 65 2.06 2.00 5.38
N TYR A 66 1.88 1.45 4.17
CA TYR A 66 2.37 2.11 2.95
C TYR A 66 1.42 3.22 2.51
N SER A 67 1.26 4.22 3.37
CA SER A 67 0.26 5.29 3.31
C SER A 67 0.37 6.19 2.07
N ASN A 68 1.51 6.18 1.36
CA ASN A 68 1.63 6.83 0.05
C ASN A 68 0.80 6.14 -1.04
N TYR A 69 0.39 4.88 -0.83
CA TYR A 69 -0.27 4.03 -1.83
C TYR A 69 -1.58 3.39 -1.35
N ALA A 70 -2.01 3.68 -0.14
CA ALA A 70 -3.29 3.27 0.44
C ALA A 70 -3.64 4.23 1.60
N PRO A 71 -4.89 4.28 2.08
CA PRO A 71 -5.24 5.13 3.22
C PRO A 71 -4.43 4.76 4.46
N GLU A 72 -3.99 5.76 5.24
CA GLU A 72 -3.18 5.53 6.43
C GLU A 72 -3.90 4.64 7.46
N ASN A 73 -3.14 3.88 8.25
CA ASN A 73 -3.66 3.02 9.32
C ASN A 73 -4.83 2.12 8.87
N SER A 74 -4.72 1.53 7.67
CA SER A 74 -5.73 0.65 7.08
C SER A 74 -5.15 -0.72 6.74
N ILE A 75 -6.00 -1.75 6.72
CA ILE A 75 -5.61 -3.11 6.31
C ILE A 75 -4.88 -3.10 4.94
N PRO A 76 -5.37 -2.42 3.88
CA PRO A 76 -4.64 -2.37 2.61
C PRO A 76 -3.25 -1.73 2.72
N ALA A 77 -3.07 -0.68 3.53
CA ALA A 77 -1.77 -0.06 3.71
C ALA A 77 -0.77 -0.97 4.41
N PHE A 78 -1.22 -1.72 5.42
CA PHE A 78 -0.39 -2.70 6.12
C PHE A 78 -0.04 -3.89 5.22
N GLU A 79 -1.03 -4.48 4.55
CA GLU A 79 -0.77 -5.58 3.63
C GLU A 79 0.15 -5.18 2.48
N LEU A 80 -0.01 -3.97 1.93
CA LEU A 80 0.83 -3.50 0.84
C LEU A 80 2.28 -3.29 1.29
N ALA A 81 2.49 -2.77 2.50
CA ALA A 81 3.83 -2.67 3.09
C ALA A 81 4.48 -4.06 3.26
N GLY A 82 3.71 -5.05 3.73
CA GLY A 82 4.15 -6.44 3.82
C GLY A 82 4.51 -7.04 2.46
N LYS A 83 3.65 -6.88 1.46
CA LYS A 83 3.86 -7.38 0.08
C LYS A 83 5.10 -6.78 -0.60
N ILE A 84 5.42 -5.52 -0.32
CA ILE A 84 6.57 -4.81 -0.90
C ILE A 84 7.88 -5.18 -0.18
N GLY A 85 7.80 -5.72 1.04
CA GLY A 85 8.97 -6.18 1.80
C GLY A 85 9.61 -5.10 2.66
N PHE A 86 8.83 -4.16 3.19
CA PHE A 86 9.32 -3.24 4.23
C PHE A 86 9.87 -4.04 5.43
N TRP A 87 10.90 -3.52 6.11
CA TRP A 87 11.42 -4.19 7.30
C TRP A 87 10.42 -4.10 8.47
N GLY A 88 9.86 -2.91 8.66
CA GLY A 88 8.87 -2.64 9.68
C GLY A 88 7.65 -1.96 9.11
N ILE A 89 6.53 -2.12 9.79
CA ILE A 89 5.31 -1.36 9.56
C ILE A 89 5.09 -0.58 10.83
N GLU A 90 4.80 0.71 10.70
CA GLU A 90 4.46 1.57 11.83
C GLU A 90 2.95 1.85 11.80
N THR A 91 2.37 1.95 13.00
CA THR A 91 0.98 2.34 13.23
C THR A 91 0.88 3.17 14.50
N ASP A 92 -0.17 3.97 14.56
CA ASP A 92 -0.61 4.67 15.75
C ASP A 92 -1.72 3.88 16.46
N ILE A 93 -1.74 3.87 17.80
CA ILE A 93 -2.77 3.18 18.58
C ILE A 93 -3.50 4.13 19.54
N CYS A 94 -4.83 4.03 19.50
CA CYS A 94 -5.77 4.67 20.42
C CYS A 94 -6.59 3.62 21.19
N GLU A 95 -6.95 3.94 22.43
CA GLU A 95 -7.85 3.14 23.27
C GLU A 95 -9.32 3.61 23.13
N THR A 96 -10.23 2.65 22.96
CA THR A 96 -11.69 2.88 22.91
C THR A 96 -12.30 2.99 24.31
N SER A 97 -13.55 3.42 24.42
CA SER A 97 -14.25 3.57 25.72
C SER A 97 -14.40 2.26 26.50
N ASP A 98 -14.38 1.11 25.79
CA ASP A 98 -14.43 -0.25 26.34
C ASP A 98 -13.05 -0.93 26.44
N GLY A 99 -11.97 -0.16 26.34
CA GLY A 99 -10.60 -0.62 26.59
C GLY A 99 -10.05 -1.54 25.50
N GLN A 100 -10.57 -1.44 24.27
CA GLN A 100 -10.02 -2.09 23.08
C GLN A 100 -9.05 -1.14 22.37
N PHE A 101 -8.23 -1.66 21.44
CA PHE A 101 -7.17 -0.90 20.78
C PHE A 101 -7.36 -0.87 19.27
N VAL A 102 -7.35 0.33 18.69
CA VAL A 102 -7.56 0.55 17.25
C VAL A 102 -6.40 1.32 16.63
N CYS A 103 -6.14 1.07 15.36
CA CYS A 103 -5.15 1.76 14.55
C CYS A 103 -5.69 3.11 14.09
N MET A 104 -5.27 4.20 14.71
CA MET A 104 -5.67 5.56 14.34
C MET A 104 -4.66 6.59 14.88
N HIS A 105 -4.34 7.59 14.06
CA HIS A 105 -3.39 8.64 14.46
C HIS A 105 -4.04 9.74 15.29
N ASP A 106 -5.20 10.24 14.84
CA ASP A 106 -5.85 11.35 15.51
C ASP A 106 -6.66 10.81 16.69
N ASP A 107 -6.82 11.58 17.77
CA ASP A 107 -7.70 11.21 18.89
C ASP A 107 -9.20 11.22 18.50
N THR A 108 -9.51 11.67 17.28
CA THR A 108 -10.86 11.86 16.76
C THR A 108 -11.05 11.20 15.39
N LEU A 109 -12.31 10.87 15.07
CA LEU A 109 -12.70 10.23 13.80
C LEU A 109 -12.70 11.18 12.58
N ASP A 110 -12.73 12.48 12.83
CA ASP A 110 -13.13 13.52 11.87
C ASP A 110 -12.29 13.63 10.59
N ARG A 111 -10.99 13.32 10.64
CA ARG A 111 -10.08 13.56 9.50
C ARG A 111 -10.09 12.43 8.49
N THR A 112 -10.11 11.19 8.95
CA THR A 112 -9.83 10.00 8.13
C THR A 112 -11.06 9.13 7.90
N THR A 113 -12.16 9.41 8.58
CA THR A 113 -13.37 8.59 8.54
C THR A 113 -14.62 9.43 8.32
N ASN A 114 -15.71 8.75 7.98
CA ASN A 114 -17.04 9.34 7.87
C ASN A 114 -17.73 9.62 9.24
N GLY A 115 -17.02 9.39 10.35
CA GLY A 115 -17.48 9.66 11.71
C GLY A 115 -17.01 11.01 12.24
N SER A 116 -17.36 11.31 13.50
CA SER A 116 -16.92 12.53 14.20
C SER A 116 -16.84 12.28 15.69
N GLY A 117 -15.96 12.97 16.39
CA GLY A 117 -15.83 12.87 17.85
C GLY A 117 -14.63 12.05 18.30
N ALA A 118 -14.37 12.02 19.61
CA ALA A 118 -13.20 11.37 20.17
C ALA A 118 -13.35 9.85 20.18
N ILE A 119 -12.27 9.13 19.85
CA ILE A 119 -12.25 7.66 19.84
C ILE A 119 -12.58 7.09 21.22
N SER A 120 -12.13 7.77 22.27
CA SER A 120 -12.39 7.40 23.67
C SER A 120 -13.86 7.49 24.08
N ASP A 121 -14.73 8.07 23.25
CA ASP A 121 -16.18 8.16 23.49
C ASP A 121 -16.95 6.96 22.88
N TYR A 122 -16.28 6.09 22.11
CA TYR A 122 -16.89 4.98 21.38
C TYR A 122 -16.38 3.63 21.85
N THR A 123 -17.25 2.62 21.87
CA THR A 123 -16.82 1.21 21.99
C THR A 123 -16.26 0.70 20.66
N LEU A 124 -15.53 -0.42 20.67
CA LEU A 124 -15.09 -1.04 19.42
C LEU A 124 -16.27 -1.41 18.50
N ASP A 125 -17.39 -1.86 19.07
CA ASP A 125 -18.60 -2.18 18.30
C ASP A 125 -19.21 -0.95 17.65
N ASP A 126 -19.25 0.20 18.35
CA ASP A 126 -19.68 1.47 17.78
C ASP A 126 -18.78 1.88 16.60
N LEU A 127 -17.46 1.73 16.75
CA LEU A 127 -16.50 2.08 15.71
C LEU A 127 -16.66 1.26 14.43
N SER A 128 -17.23 0.05 14.52
CA SER A 128 -17.49 -0.81 13.36
C SER A 128 -18.51 -0.22 12.37
N GLN A 129 -19.27 0.80 12.79
CA GLN A 129 -20.24 1.52 11.95
C GLN A 129 -19.59 2.60 11.07
N PHE A 130 -18.37 3.04 11.39
CA PHE A 130 -17.64 4.03 10.63
C PHE A 130 -16.72 3.39 9.60
N GLN A 131 -16.40 4.15 8.57
CA GLN A 131 -15.49 3.74 7.50
C GLN A 131 -14.44 4.82 7.28
N ILE A 132 -13.22 4.39 6.98
CA ILE A 132 -12.16 5.26 6.47
C ILE A 132 -12.61 5.76 5.09
N ASP A 133 -12.76 7.08 4.96
CA ASP A 133 -13.29 7.75 3.76
C ASP A 133 -12.36 8.86 3.24
N TYR A 134 -11.15 8.93 3.77
CA TYR A 134 -10.11 9.85 3.33
C TYR A 134 -8.74 9.18 3.32
N GLY A 135 -7.95 9.43 2.28
CA GLY A 135 -6.59 8.90 2.15
C GLY A 135 -6.17 8.66 0.69
N ASN A 136 -4.93 8.21 0.51
CA ASN A 136 -4.39 7.92 -0.82
C ASN A 136 -5.04 6.66 -1.42
N TYR A 137 -5.35 6.70 -2.72
CA TYR A 137 -5.94 5.58 -3.46
C TYR A 137 -7.22 5.01 -2.81
N LEU A 138 -8.04 5.87 -2.19
CA LEU A 138 -9.28 5.45 -1.56
C LEU A 138 -10.27 4.82 -2.56
N ASP A 139 -10.39 5.37 -3.78
CA ASP A 139 -11.33 4.87 -4.81
C ASP A 139 -11.08 3.40 -5.23
N THR A 140 -9.90 2.86 -4.95
CA THR A 140 -9.56 1.45 -5.23
C THR A 140 -9.83 0.52 -4.05
N ASN A 141 -10.31 1.07 -2.93
CA ASN A 141 -10.45 0.40 -1.64
C ASN A 141 -11.83 0.72 -1.03
N GLU A 142 -12.81 -0.17 -1.23
CA GLU A 142 -14.18 0.05 -0.73
C GLU A 142 -14.39 -0.53 0.68
N ASN A 143 -15.27 0.09 1.46
CA ASN A 143 -15.70 -0.35 2.80
C ASN A 143 -14.56 -0.57 3.81
N LEU A 144 -13.61 0.38 3.84
CA LEU A 144 -12.48 0.31 4.75
C LEU A 144 -12.90 0.54 6.19
N LYS A 145 -12.68 -0.46 7.02
CA LYS A 145 -12.87 -0.37 8.47
C LYS A 145 -11.63 0.16 9.16
N ILE A 146 -11.82 0.72 10.35
CA ILE A 146 -10.74 1.04 11.29
C ILE A 146 -10.16 -0.28 11.81
N PRO A 147 -8.87 -0.59 11.59
CA PRO A 147 -8.27 -1.84 12.03
C PRO A 147 -8.11 -1.90 13.56
N THR A 148 -8.18 -3.10 14.12
CA THR A 148 -7.75 -3.33 15.51
C THR A 148 -6.24 -3.56 15.60
N LEU A 149 -5.68 -3.41 16.80
CA LEU A 149 -4.29 -3.77 17.08
C LEU A 149 -4.01 -5.25 16.73
N GLU A 150 -4.93 -6.16 17.04
CA GLU A 150 -4.80 -7.59 16.73
C GLU A 150 -4.73 -7.86 15.23
N GLU A 151 -5.55 -7.17 14.42
CA GLU A 151 -5.54 -7.30 12.96
C GLU A 151 -4.21 -6.82 12.38
N TYR A 152 -3.72 -5.67 12.83
CA TYR A 152 -2.42 -5.14 12.46
C TYR A 152 -1.26 -6.08 12.83
N LEU A 153 -1.24 -6.60 14.06
CA LEU A 153 -0.20 -7.54 14.51
C LEU A 153 -0.26 -8.86 13.72
N SER A 154 -1.46 -9.34 13.39
CA SER A 154 -1.66 -10.52 12.55
C SER A 154 -1.09 -10.32 11.14
N ILE A 155 -1.26 -9.15 10.54
CA ILE A 155 -0.67 -8.80 9.24
C ILE A 155 0.86 -8.79 9.34
N CYS A 156 1.43 -8.12 10.35
CA CYS A 156 2.88 -8.10 10.54
C CYS A 156 3.46 -9.51 10.70
N SER A 157 2.78 -10.36 11.46
CA SER A 157 3.14 -11.78 11.62
C SER A 157 3.10 -12.54 10.30
N THR A 158 2.05 -12.33 9.49
CA THR A 158 1.84 -12.97 8.19
C THR A 158 2.96 -12.67 7.21
N TYR A 159 3.42 -11.41 7.15
CA TYR A 159 4.45 -10.97 6.20
C TYR A 159 5.87 -10.94 6.81
N GLY A 160 6.01 -11.24 8.11
CA GLY A 160 7.29 -11.24 8.82
C GLY A 160 7.87 -9.84 9.07
N ASN A 161 7.04 -8.79 9.02
CA ASN A 161 7.46 -7.42 9.35
C ASN A 161 7.63 -7.25 10.86
N VAL A 162 8.48 -6.30 11.27
CA VAL A 162 8.55 -5.84 12.66
C VAL A 162 7.45 -4.78 12.89
N PRO A 163 6.48 -5.01 13.81
CA PRO A 163 5.55 -3.98 14.18
C PRO A 163 6.26 -2.87 14.95
N ILE A 164 5.97 -1.64 14.59
CA ILE A 164 6.40 -0.42 15.28
C ILE A 164 5.13 0.27 15.74
N ILE A 165 5.00 0.57 17.03
CA ILE A 165 3.75 1.09 17.60
C ILE A 165 3.99 2.44 18.25
N GLU A 166 3.38 3.49 17.69
CA GLU A 166 3.22 4.77 18.36
C GLU A 166 2.00 4.71 19.30
N ILE A 167 2.22 4.92 20.59
CA ILE A 167 1.17 5.01 21.60
C ILE A 167 0.66 6.46 21.62
N LYS A 168 -0.60 6.69 21.22
CA LYS A 168 -1.20 8.04 21.24
C LYS A 168 -1.85 8.32 22.59
N ASN A 169 -2.88 7.54 22.90
CA ASN A 169 -3.65 7.69 24.12
C ASN A 169 -4.10 6.31 24.61
N ILE A 170 -3.30 5.75 25.52
CA ILE A 170 -3.58 4.49 26.21
C ILE A 170 -3.49 4.74 27.71
N THR A 171 -4.53 4.31 28.40
CA THR A 171 -4.66 4.33 29.86
C THR A 171 -4.49 2.93 30.44
N ASN A 172 -4.99 1.89 29.75
CA ASN A 172 -4.90 0.50 30.19
C ASN A 172 -3.68 -0.21 29.59
N TYR A 173 -2.49 0.13 30.10
CA TYR A 173 -1.22 -0.46 29.64
C TYR A 173 -1.14 -1.99 29.84
N ASP A 174 -1.73 -2.53 30.90
CA ASP A 174 -1.70 -3.99 31.14
C ASP A 174 -2.49 -4.74 30.07
N ALA A 175 -3.68 -4.26 29.70
CA ALA A 175 -4.45 -4.84 28.60
C ALA A 175 -3.71 -4.72 27.27
N PHE A 176 -3.12 -3.55 26.99
CA PHE A 176 -2.33 -3.32 25.79
C PHE A 176 -1.14 -4.28 25.66
N LEU A 177 -0.37 -4.43 26.74
CA LEU A 177 0.75 -5.37 26.80
C LEU A 177 0.30 -6.82 26.67
N ASN A 178 -0.86 -7.18 27.26
CA ASN A 178 -1.43 -8.52 27.10
C ASN A 178 -1.79 -8.83 25.64
N THR A 179 -2.38 -7.88 24.90
CA THR A 179 -2.62 -8.02 23.46
C THR A 179 -1.31 -8.23 22.70
N ILE A 180 -0.28 -7.43 22.99
CA ILE A 180 1.05 -7.58 22.39
C ILE A 180 1.64 -8.96 22.67
N ILE A 181 1.62 -9.42 23.92
CA ILE A 181 2.17 -10.73 24.31
C ILE A 181 1.39 -11.87 23.64
N ALA A 182 0.06 -11.75 23.58
CA ALA A 182 -0.80 -12.75 22.95
C ALA A 182 -0.54 -12.92 21.45
N SER A 183 -0.02 -11.91 20.77
CA SER A 183 0.36 -12.00 19.34
C SER A 183 1.49 -13.01 19.07
N GLY A 184 2.30 -13.35 20.08
CA GLY A 184 3.45 -14.26 19.95
C GLY A 184 4.63 -13.70 19.14
N LEU A 185 4.58 -12.43 18.75
CA LEU A 185 5.65 -11.77 18.00
C LEU A 185 6.89 -11.58 18.90
N LYS A 186 8.04 -11.99 18.39
CA LYS A 186 9.31 -11.98 19.15
C LYS A 186 9.96 -10.59 19.23
N ARG A 187 9.51 -9.65 18.40
CA ARG A 187 10.06 -8.31 18.29
C ARG A 187 8.95 -7.35 17.88
N ILE A 188 8.74 -6.36 18.73
CA ILE A 188 7.92 -5.18 18.52
C ILE A 188 8.76 -4.00 19.01
N VAL A 189 8.65 -2.86 18.34
CA VAL A 189 9.41 -1.63 18.65
C VAL A 189 8.45 -0.53 19.07
#